data_AF-A0A947FLM0-F1
#
_entry.id   AF-A0A947FLM0-F1
#
_cell.length_a   1.000
_cell.length_b   1.000
_cell.length_c   1.000
_cell.angle_alpha   90.00
_cell.angle_beta   90.00
_cell.angle_gamma   90.00
#
_symmetry.space_group_name_H-M   'P 1'
#
loop_
_entity.id
_entity.type
_entity.pdbx_description
1 polymer ?
#
loop_
_entity_poly.entity_id
_entity_poly.type
_entity_poly.pdbx_seq_one_letter_code
_entity_poly.pdbx_strand_id
1 'polypeptide(L)'
;HRYLAAADRPKYPDFARLRVVPGYQQAAFSPLQQWRFFNSEYRLSERCDRMGFRLEGETVHSDMVGMLSEGICHGAIQIPADGQPIVLMNDRQTIGGYPKIGAVIPRDTASLSQLTPGSRVRFEAISIEQAHNIHCLERARFERTPLQSC
;
A
#
# COMPACT_ATOMS: atom_id res chain seq x y z
N HIS A 1 -19.25 -14.58 25.08
CA HIS A 1 -18.30 -13.80 24.25
C HIS A 1 -18.75 -13.83 22.79
N ARG A 2 -18.42 -12.82 21.97
CA ARG A 2 -18.73 -12.80 20.54
C ARG A 2 -17.48 -13.06 19.70
N TYR A 3 -17.59 -13.81 18.61
CA TYR A 3 -16.44 -14.17 17.76
C TYR A 3 -16.83 -14.32 16.28
N LEU A 4 -15.83 -14.25 15.40
CA LEU A 4 -15.99 -14.53 13.97
C LEU A 4 -15.98 -16.03 13.71
N ALA A 5 -16.85 -16.48 12.81
CA ALA A 5 -16.80 -17.81 12.24
C ALA A 5 -15.41 -18.07 11.63
N ALA A 6 -14.93 -19.32 11.65
CA ALA A 6 -13.59 -19.65 11.19
C ALA A 6 -13.31 -19.19 9.74
N ALA A 7 -14.33 -19.22 8.87
CA ALA A 7 -14.24 -18.76 7.48
C ALA A 7 -14.06 -17.24 7.34
N ASP A 8 -14.47 -16.47 8.35
CA ASP A 8 -14.40 -15.00 8.35
C ASP A 8 -13.19 -14.46 9.11
N ARG A 9 -12.39 -15.34 9.72
CA ARG A 9 -11.16 -14.93 10.37
C ARG A 9 -10.10 -14.58 9.32
N PRO A 10 -9.39 -13.45 9.48
CA PRO A 10 -8.30 -13.09 8.58
C PRO A 10 -7.18 -14.13 8.62
N LYS A 11 -6.54 -14.35 7.47
CA LYS A 11 -5.32 -15.12 7.33
C LYS A 11 -4.16 -14.15 7.18
N TYR A 12 -3.06 -14.40 7.88
CA TYR A 12 -1.87 -13.54 7.88
C TYR A 12 -0.71 -14.27 7.20
N PRO A 13 -0.56 -14.12 5.87
CA PRO A 13 0.56 -14.72 5.13
C PRO A 13 1.84 -13.89 5.29
N ASP A 14 3.00 -14.52 5.04
CA ASP A 14 4.29 -13.81 4.92
C ASP A 14 4.46 -13.07 3.57
N PHE A 15 3.39 -12.99 2.79
CA PHE A 15 3.35 -12.36 1.48
C PHE A 15 2.04 -11.58 1.27
N ALA A 16 2.12 -10.33 0.85
CA ALA A 16 0.96 -9.55 0.45
C ALA A 16 1.08 -8.99 -0.97
N ARG A 17 -0.02 -9.05 -1.72
CA ARG A 17 -0.18 -8.29 -2.95
C ARG A 17 -0.88 -6.98 -2.61
N LEU A 18 -0.25 -5.86 -2.94
CA LEU A 18 -0.72 -4.53 -2.64
C LEU A 18 -1.25 -3.88 -3.92
N ARG A 19 -2.57 -3.75 -4.02
CA ARG A 19 -3.19 -3.08 -5.17
C ARG A 19 -3.07 -1.57 -5.04
N VAL A 20 -2.59 -0.95 -6.10
CA VAL A 20 -2.23 0.46 -6.18
C VAL A 20 -3.10 1.13 -7.22
N VAL A 21 -3.74 2.24 -6.85
CA VAL A 21 -4.27 3.18 -7.82
C VAL A 21 -3.12 4.12 -8.22
N PRO A 22 -2.64 4.08 -9.48
CA PRO A 22 -1.56 4.96 -9.91
C PRO A 22 -1.95 6.43 -9.77
N GLY A 23 -1.01 7.25 -9.31
CA GLY A 23 -1.23 8.67 -9.05
C GLY A 23 -0.98 9.55 -10.27
N TYR A 24 -1.34 10.82 -10.19
CA TYR A 24 -1.03 11.78 -11.26
C TYR A 24 0.49 11.97 -11.45
N GLN A 25 1.27 11.81 -10.38
CA GLN A 25 2.74 11.88 -10.39
C GLN A 25 3.40 10.65 -11.02
N GLN A 26 2.66 9.58 -11.36
CA GLN A 26 3.23 8.40 -12.02
C GLN A 26 3.97 8.76 -13.32
N ALA A 27 3.52 9.81 -14.02
CA ALA A 27 4.11 10.27 -15.27
C ALA A 27 5.55 10.79 -15.09
N ALA A 28 5.95 11.13 -13.86
CA ALA A 28 7.32 11.50 -13.53
C ALA A 28 8.22 10.29 -13.25
N PHE A 29 7.71 9.07 -13.41
CA PHE A 29 8.48 7.84 -13.42
C PHE A 29 8.47 7.33 -14.85
N SER A 30 9.65 7.14 -15.45
CA SER A 30 9.72 6.60 -16.82
C SER A 30 9.02 5.24 -16.92
N PRO A 31 8.58 4.81 -18.13
CA PRO A 31 7.91 3.51 -18.31
C PRO A 31 8.71 2.33 -17.76
N LEU A 32 10.04 2.37 -17.85
CA LEU A 32 10.92 1.36 -17.25
C LEU A 32 10.81 1.33 -15.72
N GLN A 33 10.75 2.50 -15.08
CA GLN A 33 10.66 2.62 -13.62
C GLN A 33 9.28 2.16 -13.11
N GLN A 34 8.21 2.52 -13.81
CA GLN A 34 6.88 1.99 -13.51
C GLN A 34 6.83 0.46 -13.69
N TRP A 35 7.38 -0.05 -14.79
CA TRP A 35 7.46 -1.49 -15.02
C TRP A 35 8.24 -2.20 -13.91
N ARG A 36 9.41 -1.67 -13.50
CA ARG A 36 10.19 -2.20 -12.39
C ARG A 36 9.37 -2.23 -11.11
N PHE A 37 8.72 -1.13 -10.75
CA PHE A 37 7.91 -1.04 -9.53
C PHE A 37 6.82 -2.12 -9.46
N PHE A 38 6.09 -2.35 -10.56
CA PHE A 38 4.99 -3.32 -10.59
C PHE A 38 5.42 -4.77 -10.83
N ASN A 39 6.63 -5.02 -11.33
CA ASN A 39 7.11 -6.37 -11.62
C ASN A 39 8.19 -6.87 -10.65
N SER A 40 8.59 -6.05 -9.67
CA SER A 40 9.57 -6.43 -8.66
C SER A 40 8.91 -6.91 -7.38
N GLU A 41 9.65 -7.74 -6.66
CA GLU A 41 9.32 -8.12 -5.28
C GLU A 41 10.10 -7.25 -4.32
N TYR A 42 9.42 -6.84 -3.24
CA TYR A 42 10.03 -6.06 -2.18
C TYR A 42 9.90 -6.79 -0.85
N ARG A 43 10.86 -6.54 0.05
CA ARG A 43 10.88 -7.05 1.41
C ARG A 43 10.49 -5.93 2.38
N LEU A 44 9.66 -6.24 3.36
CA LEU A 44 9.40 -5.31 4.46
C LEU A 44 10.66 -5.16 5.33
N SER A 45 11.15 -3.92 5.45
CA SER A 45 12.32 -3.60 6.29
C SER A 45 11.94 -3.52 7.77
N GLU A 46 12.94 -3.42 8.65
CA GLU A 46 12.70 -3.13 10.08
C GLU A 46 12.23 -1.69 10.32
N ARG A 47 12.32 -0.81 9.31
CA ARG A 47 11.81 0.57 9.37
C ARG A 47 10.33 0.58 8.98
N CYS A 48 9.52 -0.06 9.80
CA CYS A 48 8.06 -0.07 9.67
C CYS A 48 7.40 0.35 10.99
N ASP A 49 6.65 1.44 10.95
CA ASP A 49 5.90 1.95 12.09
C ASP A 49 4.53 2.49 11.66
N ARG A 50 3.83 3.16 12.56
CA ARG A 50 2.51 3.73 12.28
C ARG A 50 2.53 4.89 11.28
N MET A 51 3.70 5.48 11.01
CA MET A 51 3.87 6.54 10.00
C MET A 51 4.03 5.95 8.60
N GLY A 52 4.85 4.91 8.45
CA GLY A 52 5.13 4.33 7.15
C GLY A 52 5.87 3.00 7.20
N PHE A 53 5.68 2.22 6.14
CA PHE A 53 6.29 0.92 5.95
C PHE A 53 7.33 1.04 4.83
N ARG A 54 8.61 1.07 5.19
CA ARG A 54 9.70 1.08 4.20
C ARG A 54 9.95 -0.32 3.68
N LEU A 55 10.07 -0.41 2.36
CA LEU A 55 10.30 -1.63 1.61
C LEU A 55 11.68 -1.62 0.97
N GLU A 56 12.30 -2.78 0.88
CA GLU A 56 13.64 -2.98 0.32
C GLU A 56 13.57 -3.91 -0.90
N GLY A 57 14.15 -3.49 -2.02
CA GLY A 57 14.19 -4.27 -3.26
C GLY A 57 14.77 -3.46 -4.41
N GLU A 58 14.25 -3.72 -5.62
CA GLU A 58 14.62 -3.00 -6.84
C GLU A 58 14.37 -1.50 -6.69
N THR A 59 15.42 -0.70 -6.89
CA THR A 59 15.36 0.76 -6.77
C THR A 59 14.54 1.36 -7.92
N VAL A 60 13.62 2.24 -7.55
CA VAL A 60 12.79 3.00 -8.49
C VAL A 60 13.17 4.48 -8.41
N HIS A 61 13.30 5.16 -9.54
CA HIS A 61 13.65 6.58 -9.56
C HIS A 61 12.61 7.40 -10.31
N SER A 62 12.40 8.62 -9.85
CA SER A 62 11.58 9.62 -10.52
C SER A 62 12.46 10.66 -11.20
N ASP A 63 12.02 11.13 -12.36
CA ASP A 63 12.62 12.23 -13.10
C ASP A 63 12.13 13.61 -12.59
N MET A 64 11.32 13.64 -11.52
CA MET A 64 10.76 14.87 -10.97
C MET A 64 11.86 15.73 -10.33
N VAL A 65 12.03 16.96 -10.83
CA VAL A 65 12.99 17.95 -10.32
C VAL A 65 12.24 19.05 -9.57
N GLY A 66 12.51 19.19 -8.26
CA GLY A 66 11.87 20.19 -7.41
C GLY A 66 10.42 19.86 -7.08
N MET A 67 10.14 19.44 -5.86
CA MET A 67 8.78 19.12 -5.41
C MET A 67 8.20 20.26 -4.56
N LEU A 68 7.02 20.74 -4.96
CA LEU A 68 6.16 21.49 -4.05
C LEU A 68 5.52 20.52 -3.06
N SER A 69 5.61 20.87 -1.78
CA SER A 69 4.97 20.14 -0.70
C SER A 69 3.47 20.02 -0.94
N GLU A 70 2.95 18.79 -0.97
CA GLU A 70 1.53 18.52 -1.21
C GLU A 70 0.92 17.57 -0.19
N GLY A 71 -0.42 17.55 -0.17
CA GLY A 71 -1.20 16.68 0.69
C GLY A 71 -0.94 15.19 0.44
N ILE A 72 -0.87 14.41 1.51
CA ILE A 72 -0.60 12.97 1.44
C ILE A 72 -1.84 12.17 1.88
N CYS A 73 -2.33 11.31 0.98
CA CYS A 73 -3.39 10.36 1.29
C CYS A 73 -2.86 9.07 1.95
N HIS A 74 -3.77 8.34 2.62
CA HIS A 74 -3.45 7.06 3.23
C HIS A 74 -3.06 6.04 2.16
N GLY A 75 -2.04 5.24 2.43
CA GLY A 75 -1.50 4.27 1.48
C GLY A 75 -0.65 4.88 0.36
N ALA A 76 -0.43 6.20 0.34
CA ALA A 76 0.46 6.83 -0.62
C ALA A 76 1.85 6.19 -0.60
N ILE A 77 2.40 5.92 -1.78
CA ILE A 77 3.70 5.28 -1.94
C ILE A 77 4.72 6.35 -2.33
N GLN A 78 5.54 6.76 -1.38
CA GLN A 78 6.65 7.68 -1.64
C GLN A 78 7.89 6.93 -2.11
N ILE A 79 8.60 7.52 -3.07
CA ILE A 79 9.89 7.05 -3.58
C ILE A 79 10.95 8.13 -3.26
N PRO A 80 11.73 7.97 -2.17
CA PRO A 80 12.82 8.88 -1.83
C PRO A 80 14.01 8.77 -2.80
N ALA A 81 15.06 9.55 -2.56
CA ALA A 81 16.26 9.58 -3.40
C ALA A 81 17.00 8.24 -3.51
N ASP A 82 16.92 7.38 -2.48
CA ASP A 82 17.50 6.04 -2.51
C ASP A 82 16.64 5.01 -3.27
N GLY A 83 15.48 5.43 -3.78
CA GLY A 83 14.60 4.66 -4.64
C GLY A 83 13.82 3.54 -3.96
N GLN A 84 13.87 3.46 -2.63
CA GLN A 84 13.20 2.43 -1.84
C GLN A 84 11.78 2.85 -1.46
N PRO A 85 10.73 2.10 -1.85
CA PRO A 85 9.34 2.53 -1.62
C PRO A 85 8.97 2.63 -0.13
N ILE A 86 8.17 3.64 0.21
CA ILE A 86 7.57 3.81 1.54
C ILE A 86 6.05 3.91 1.40
N VAL A 87 5.32 2.94 1.95
CA VAL A 87 3.85 2.99 2.02
C VAL A 87 3.45 3.75 3.27
N LEU A 88 2.77 4.88 3.10
CA LEU A 88 2.41 5.77 4.21
C LEU A 88 1.12 5.33 4.91
N MET A 89 1.14 5.33 6.23
CA MET A 89 0.12 4.72 7.08
C MET A 89 -0.71 5.78 7.85
N ASN A 90 -1.36 5.37 8.94
CA ASN A 90 -2.34 6.20 9.65
C ASN A 90 -1.72 7.45 10.27
N ASP A 91 -0.48 7.36 10.77
CA ASP A 91 0.19 8.47 11.47
C ASP A 91 1.15 9.23 10.53
N ARG A 92 1.01 9.05 9.21
CA ARG A 92 1.81 9.73 8.20
C ARG A 92 1.70 11.26 8.32
N GLN A 93 2.74 11.93 7.85
CA GLN A 93 2.73 13.38 7.70
C GLN A 93 1.61 13.82 6.74
N THR A 94 0.98 14.97 7.02
CA THR A 94 -0.09 15.52 6.17
C THR A 94 0.44 16.09 4.86
N ILE A 95 1.70 16.52 4.85
CA ILE A 95 2.39 17.15 3.74
C ILE A 95 3.77 16.50 3.58
N GLY A 96 4.24 16.29 2.35
CA GLY A 96 5.61 15.85 2.11
C GLY A 96 6.10 16.08 0.69
N GLY A 97 7.40 15.90 0.51
CA GLY A 97 8.14 16.33 -0.68
C GLY A 97 8.78 15.20 -1.51
N TYR A 98 8.39 13.94 -1.29
CA TYR A 98 8.86 12.83 -2.13
C TYR A 98 7.88 12.46 -3.26
N PRO A 99 8.39 12.11 -4.46
CA PRO A 99 7.59 11.60 -5.57
C PRO A 99 6.72 10.43 -5.16
N LYS A 100 5.47 10.44 -5.60
CA LYS A 100 4.51 9.38 -5.30
C LYS A 100 4.08 8.68 -6.58
N ILE A 101 4.25 7.36 -6.65
CA ILE A 101 3.85 6.60 -7.83
C ILE A 101 2.34 6.29 -7.84
N GLY A 102 1.72 6.23 -6.65
CA GLY A 102 0.30 5.95 -6.48
C GLY A 102 -0.05 5.74 -5.01
N ALA A 103 -1.21 5.16 -4.75
CA ALA A 103 -1.66 4.82 -3.40
C ALA A 103 -2.21 3.40 -3.30
N VAL A 104 -1.78 2.66 -2.27
CA VAL A 104 -2.31 1.36 -1.91
C VAL A 104 -3.72 1.52 -1.35
N ILE A 105 -4.65 0.66 -1.76
CA ILE A 105 -6.02 0.70 -1.25
C ILE A 105 -6.09 0.38 0.26
N PRO A 106 -7.05 0.93 1.02
CA PRO A 106 -7.15 0.72 2.47
C PRO A 106 -7.16 -0.76 2.89
N ARG A 107 -7.87 -1.60 2.14
CA ARG A 107 -7.88 -3.07 2.30
C ARG A 107 -6.48 -3.68 2.40
N ASP A 108 -5.61 -3.29 1.47
CA ASP A 108 -4.31 -3.91 1.32
C ASP A 108 -3.31 -3.27 2.30
N THR A 109 -3.49 -2.01 2.69
CA THR A 109 -2.76 -1.44 3.83
C THR A 109 -3.08 -2.13 5.16
N ALA A 110 -4.33 -2.60 5.34
CA ALA A 110 -4.69 -3.41 6.50
C ALA A 110 -4.04 -4.81 6.46
N SER A 111 -3.80 -5.35 5.27
CA SER A 111 -3.04 -6.60 5.11
C SER A 111 -1.55 -6.39 5.35
N LEU A 112 -0.99 -5.28 4.83
CA LEU A 112 0.40 -4.87 5.03
C LEU A 112 0.73 -4.69 6.52
N SER A 113 -0.17 -4.12 7.32
CA SER A 113 0.05 -3.89 8.75
C SER A 113 0.14 -5.16 9.59
N GLN A 114 -0.21 -6.31 9.02
CA GLN A 114 -0.12 -7.63 9.67
C GLN A 114 1.15 -8.39 9.29
N LEU A 115 1.94 -7.86 8.35
CA LEU A 115 3.22 -8.43 7.97
C LEU A 115 4.29 -8.12 9.02
N THR A 116 5.32 -8.96 9.05
CA THR A 116 6.51 -8.76 9.89
C THR A 116 7.72 -8.38 9.05
N PRO A 117 8.75 -7.71 9.61
CA PRO A 117 9.99 -7.47 8.89
C PRO A 117 10.53 -8.78 8.29
N GLY A 118 10.85 -8.77 7.00
CA GLY A 118 11.17 -9.99 6.24
C GLY A 118 10.06 -10.53 5.35
N SER A 119 8.79 -10.20 5.62
CA SER A 119 7.70 -10.54 4.72
C SER A 119 7.87 -9.87 3.35
N ARG A 120 7.25 -10.48 2.33
CA ARG A 120 7.39 -10.07 0.93
C ARG A 120 6.14 -9.35 0.44
N VAL A 121 6.31 -8.38 -0.44
CA VAL A 121 5.21 -7.68 -1.08
C VAL A 121 5.45 -7.51 -2.57
N ARG A 122 4.35 -7.47 -3.33
CA ARG A 122 4.34 -7.05 -4.74
C ARG A 122 3.21 -6.06 -4.98
N PHE A 123 3.45 -5.10 -5.86
CA PHE A 123 2.46 -4.12 -6.23
C PHE A 123 1.69 -4.54 -7.47
N GLU A 124 0.40 -4.23 -7.52
CA GLU A 124 -0.47 -4.49 -8.66
C GLU A 124 -1.23 -3.21 -9.01
N ALA A 125 -1.07 -2.70 -10.23
CA ALA A 125 -1.83 -1.55 -10.68
C ALA A 125 -3.30 -1.94 -10.88
N ILE A 126 -4.21 -1.14 -10.33
CA ILE A 126 -5.66 -1.27 -10.53
C ILE A 126 -6.27 0.07 -10.90
N SER A 127 -7.44 0.02 -11.54
CA SER A 127 -8.22 1.21 -11.84
C SER A 127 -8.95 1.74 -10.60
N ILE A 128 -9.36 3.02 -10.64
CA ILE A 128 -10.13 3.63 -9.56
C ILE A 128 -11.52 2.96 -9.40
N GLU A 129 -12.11 2.48 -10.49
CA GLU A 129 -13.36 1.74 -10.51
C GLU A 129 -13.20 0.38 -9.82
N GLN A 130 -12.10 -0.34 -10.09
CA GLN A 130 -11.78 -1.58 -9.38
C GLN A 130 -11.60 -1.34 -7.87
N ALA A 131 -10.89 -0.26 -7.50
CA ALA A 131 -10.70 0.12 -6.11
C ALA A 131 -12.04 0.43 -5.42
N HIS A 132 -12.92 1.18 -6.09
CA HIS A 132 -14.26 1.49 -5.59
C HIS A 132 -15.11 0.23 -5.39
N ASN A 133 -15.11 -0.67 -6.38
CA ASN A 133 -15.85 -1.95 -6.29
C ASN A 133 -15.35 -2.80 -5.13
N ILE A 134 -14.03 -2.90 -4.92
CA ILE A 134 -13.43 -3.60 -3.78
C ILE A 134 -13.94 -2.98 -2.47
N HIS A 135 -13.90 -1.66 -2.34
CA HIS A 135 -14.37 -0.97 -1.13
C HIS A 135 -15.85 -1.24 -0.84
N CYS A 136 -16.72 -1.15 -1.84
CA CYS A 136 -18.15 -1.44 -1.70
C CYS A 136 -18.40 -2.90 -1.27
N LEU A 137 -17.70 -3.86 -1.88
CA LEU A 137 -17.81 -5.27 -1.51
C LEU A 137 -17.33 -5.55 -0.08
N GLU A 138 -16.26 -4.90 0.35
CA GLU A 138 -15.76 -5.04 1.73
C GLU A 138 -16.73 -4.46 2.75
N ARG A 139 -17.28 -3.28 2.47
CA ARG A 139 -18.26 -2.65 3.34
C ARG A 139 -19.51 -3.52 3.46
N ALA A 140 -20.01 -4.04 2.35
CA ALA A 140 -21.14 -4.97 2.35
C ALA A 140 -20.82 -6.26 3.12
N ARG A 141 -19.60 -6.81 2.99
CA ARG A 141 -19.16 -7.97 3.77
C ARG A 141 -19.15 -7.65 5.27
N PHE A 142 -18.55 -6.53 5.67
CA PHE A 142 -18.47 -6.12 7.07
C PHE A 142 -19.86 -5.98 7.70
N GLU A 143 -20.79 -5.30 7.01
CA GLU A 143 -22.17 -5.11 7.47
C GLU A 143 -22.96 -6.43 7.55
N ARG A 144 -22.63 -7.43 6.72
CA ARG A 144 -23.35 -8.71 6.63
C ARG A 144 -22.71 -9.84 7.42
N THR A 145 -21.51 -9.68 7.98
CA THR A 145 -20.80 -10.75 8.70
C THR A 145 -21.35 -10.85 10.12
N PRO A 146 -22.10 -11.91 10.48
CA PRO A 146 -22.64 -12.05 11.81
C PRO A 146 -21.53 -12.44 12.80
N LEU A 147 -21.61 -11.90 14.01
CA LEU A 147 -20.82 -12.41 15.14
C LEU A 147 -21.55 -13.60 15.77
N GLN A 148 -20.83 -14.69 15.96
CA GLN A 148 -21.32 -15.85 16.71
C GLN A 148 -21.22 -15.56 18.21
N SER A 149 -22.16 -16.09 18.98
CA SER A 149 -22.11 -16.04 20.45
C SER A 149 -21.72 -17.43 20.98
N CYS A 150 -21.00 -17.47 22.11
CA CYS A 150 -20.77 -18.70 22.86
C CYS A 150 -22.09 -19.30 23.33
#